data_AF-A0A0G4JSR7-F1
#
_entry.id   AF-A0A0G4JSR7-F1
#
_cell.length_a   1.000
_cell.length_b   1.000
_cell.length_c   1.000
_cell.angle_alpha   90.00
_cell.angle_beta   90.00
_cell.angle_gamma   90.00
#
_symmetry.space_group_name_H-M   'P 1'
#
loop_
_entity.id
_entity.type
_entity.pdbx_description
1 polymer ?
#
loop_
_entity_poly.entity_id
_entity_poly.type
_entity_poly.pdbx_seq_one_letter_code
_entity_poly.pdbx_strand_id
1 'polypeptide(L)'
;MTVNIEALICSLEKPWQAIRDAGIITYKTPPQGTQCDPYLTLEMKKEGLFLTFDNDANKSLSEIVLKLKTEKKDWVFPNELPSPLQQNMSRRWVHETFGDPDKSNPPKVVLKMEIGWIERFTVEDFHIPLTMCVYYDMGEMVEAVTFLPTSRLRW
;
A
#
# COMPACT_ATOMS: atom_id res chain seq x y z
N MET A 1 -6.99 9.96 14.22
CA MET A 1 -7.25 10.79 13.03
C MET A 1 -7.37 9.83 11.88
N THR A 2 -8.36 10.02 11.02
CA THR A 2 -8.69 9.08 9.94
C THR A 2 -8.22 9.66 8.62
N VAL A 3 -7.48 8.89 7.84
CA VAL A 3 -7.07 9.22 6.47
C VAL A 3 -8.07 8.59 5.51
N ASN A 4 -8.59 9.35 4.55
CA ASN A 4 -9.40 8.78 3.49
C ASN A 4 -8.48 8.03 2.50
N ILE A 5 -8.53 6.70 2.57
CA ILE A 5 -7.65 5.82 1.79
C ILE A 5 -7.99 5.88 0.30
N GLU A 6 -9.26 5.95 -0.05
CA GLU A 6 -9.71 6.06 -1.45
C GLU A 6 -9.20 7.35 -2.10
N ALA A 7 -9.32 8.48 -1.40
CA ALA A 7 -8.78 9.76 -1.85
C ALA A 7 -7.24 9.75 -1.97
N LEU A 8 -6.57 9.00 -1.09
CA LEU A 8 -5.12 8.81 -1.13
C LEU A 8 -4.69 7.98 -2.34
N ILE A 9 -5.38 6.88 -2.65
CA ILE A 9 -5.14 6.08 -3.88
C ILE A 9 -5.40 6.94 -5.12
N CYS A 10 -6.46 7.75 -5.12
CA CYS A 10 -6.75 8.76 -6.14
C CYS A 10 -5.72 9.90 -6.21
N SER A 11 -4.71 9.89 -5.35
CA SER A 11 -3.62 10.86 -5.33
C SER A 11 -2.26 10.25 -5.66
N LEU A 12 -2.23 9.00 -6.12
CA LEU A 12 -1.05 8.45 -6.78
C LEU A 12 -0.63 9.35 -7.94
N GLU A 13 0.69 9.44 -8.15
CA GLU A 13 1.36 10.33 -9.11
C GLU A 13 1.23 11.84 -8.82
N LYS A 14 0.46 12.25 -7.81
CA LYS A 14 0.40 13.67 -7.39
C LYS A 14 1.59 14.05 -6.50
N PRO A 15 2.04 15.32 -6.58
CA PRO A 15 3.12 15.81 -5.72
C PRO A 15 2.68 15.89 -4.26
N TRP A 16 3.59 15.67 -3.32
CA TRP A 16 3.32 15.75 -1.87
C TRP A 16 2.61 17.05 -1.45
N GLN A 17 2.99 18.19 -2.05
CA GLN A 17 2.35 19.48 -1.77
C GLN A 17 0.86 19.48 -2.10
N ALA A 18 0.46 18.93 -3.25
CA ALA A 18 -0.95 18.87 -3.64
C ALA A 18 -1.76 17.96 -2.69
N ILE A 19 -1.17 16.84 -2.25
CA ILE A 19 -1.82 15.91 -1.31
C ILE A 19 -2.03 16.58 0.06
N ARG A 20 -1.04 17.35 0.51
CA ARG A 20 -1.12 18.12 1.75
C ARG A 20 -2.13 19.26 1.65
N ASP A 21 -2.10 20.02 0.57
CA ASP A 21 -2.96 21.20 0.38
C ASP A 21 -4.43 20.78 0.15
N ALA A 22 -4.68 19.59 -0.41
CA ALA A 22 -5.99 18.95 -0.45
C ALA A 22 -6.46 18.41 0.92
N GLY A 23 -5.61 18.44 1.95
CA GLY A 23 -5.95 17.98 3.30
C GLY A 23 -6.05 16.46 3.44
N ILE A 24 -5.55 15.68 2.46
CA ILE A 24 -5.61 14.21 2.47
C ILE A 24 -4.66 13.65 3.53
N ILE A 25 -3.48 14.26 3.67
CA ILE A 25 -2.52 13.96 4.73
C ILE A 25 -2.29 15.21 5.60
N THR A 26 -2.15 15.02 6.91
CA THR A 26 -1.90 16.12 7.87
C THR A 26 -0.44 16.24 8.30
N TYR A 27 0.42 15.33 7.86
CA TYR A 27 1.84 15.40 8.12
C TYR A 27 2.43 16.62 7.42
N LYS A 28 2.79 17.63 8.21
CA LYS A 28 3.36 18.89 7.72
C LYS A 28 4.79 18.73 7.22
N THR A 29 5.51 17.75 7.75
CA THR A 29 6.90 17.48 7.38
C THR A 29 6.90 16.72 6.05
N PRO A 30 7.57 17.23 5.01
CA PRO A 30 7.73 16.50 3.77
C PRO A 30 8.58 15.26 4.00
N PRO A 31 8.43 14.22 3.15
CA PRO A 31 9.32 13.07 3.20
C PRO A 31 10.77 13.55 2.97
N GLN A 32 11.66 13.09 3.83
CA GLN A 32 13.07 13.47 3.87
C GLN A 32 13.93 12.31 3.40
N GLY A 33 15.00 12.63 2.69
CA GLY A 33 16.00 11.70 2.20
C GLY A 33 17.21 12.48 1.73
N THR A 34 18.26 11.75 1.35
CA THR A 34 19.49 12.30 0.80
C THR A 34 19.36 12.48 -0.72
N GLN A 35 20.25 13.25 -1.34
CA GLN A 35 20.28 13.39 -2.81
C GLN A 35 20.59 12.07 -3.54
N CYS A 36 21.13 11.07 -2.83
CA CYS A 36 21.45 9.76 -3.40
C CYS A 36 20.28 8.78 -3.36
N ASP A 37 19.21 9.09 -2.61
CA ASP A 37 18.08 8.18 -2.47
C ASP A 37 17.18 8.28 -3.70
N PRO A 38 16.82 7.18 -4.39
CA PRO A 38 15.89 7.24 -5.51
C PRO A 38 14.45 7.52 -5.07
N TYR A 39 14.12 7.19 -3.81
CA TYR A 39 12.78 7.29 -3.24
C TYR A 39 12.84 7.89 -1.84
N LEU A 40 11.80 8.64 -1.48
CA LEU A 40 11.58 9.21 -0.16
C LEU A 40 10.42 8.49 0.52
N THR A 41 10.57 8.07 1.76
CA THR A 41 9.54 7.32 2.47
C THR A 41 8.92 8.15 3.60
N LEU A 42 7.63 7.91 3.85
CA LEU A 42 6.89 8.52 4.95
C LEU A 42 6.12 7.42 5.71
N GLU A 43 6.58 7.13 6.93
CA GLU A 43 5.95 6.14 7.81
C GLU A 43 4.88 6.81 8.69
N MET A 44 3.61 6.54 8.40
CA MET A 44 2.46 6.99 9.20
C MET A 44 2.01 5.84 10.10
N LYS A 45 2.85 5.50 11.09
CA LYS A 45 2.67 4.31 11.96
C LYS A 45 1.36 4.30 12.73
N LYS A 46 0.84 5.47 13.11
CA LYS A 46 -0.42 5.57 13.85
C LYS A 46 -1.61 5.27 12.97
N GLU A 47 -1.51 5.57 11.68
CA GLU A 47 -2.50 5.40 10.64
C GLU A 47 -2.35 4.06 9.91
N GLY A 48 -1.25 3.32 10.13
CA GLY A 48 -0.99 2.06 9.43
C GLY A 48 -0.62 2.23 7.97
N LEU A 49 -0.10 3.40 7.57
CA LEU A 49 0.26 3.70 6.19
C LEU A 49 1.77 3.85 6.03
N PHE A 50 2.28 3.39 4.90
CA PHE A 50 3.62 3.67 4.44
C PHE A 50 3.55 4.21 3.02
N LEU A 51 4.06 5.43 2.83
CA LEU A 51 3.99 6.12 1.54
C LEU A 51 5.39 6.25 0.96
N THR A 52 5.53 5.90 -0.30
CA THR A 52 6.78 6.10 -1.05
C THR A 52 6.56 7.20 -2.08
N PHE A 53 7.49 8.13 -2.13
CA PHE A 53 7.53 9.23 -3.10
C PHE A 53 8.80 9.13 -3.92
N ASP A 54 8.78 9.61 -5.16
CA ASP A 54 10.00 9.77 -5.94
C ASP A 54 10.86 10.89 -5.34
N ASN A 55 12.18 10.72 -5.34
CA ASN A 55 13.10 11.81 -4.97
C ASN A 55 13.37 12.72 -6.17
N ASP A 56 12.30 13.25 -6.76
CA ASP A 56 12.35 14.24 -7.83
C ASP A 56 11.96 15.64 -7.30
N ALA A 57 11.95 16.64 -8.18
CA ALA A 57 11.57 18.01 -7.80
C ALA A 57 10.13 18.12 -7.26
N ASN A 58 9.24 17.21 -7.67
CA ASN A 58 7.81 17.25 -7.37
C ASN A 58 7.43 16.38 -6.16
N LYS A 59 8.29 15.42 -5.78
CA LYS A 59 8.02 14.38 -4.79
C LYS A 59 6.68 13.72 -5.04
N SER A 60 6.56 13.14 -6.23
CA SER A 60 5.33 12.48 -6.70
C SER A 60 5.07 11.21 -5.90
N LEU A 61 3.82 10.96 -5.49
CA LEU A 61 3.47 9.74 -4.77
C LEU A 61 3.57 8.52 -5.70
N SER A 62 4.36 7.54 -5.30
CA SER A 62 4.72 6.39 -6.13
C SER A 62 4.09 5.10 -5.67
N GLU A 63 3.95 4.93 -4.35
CA GLU A 63 3.44 3.71 -3.75
C GLU A 63 2.73 4.04 -2.45
N ILE A 64 1.64 3.31 -2.19
CA ILE A 64 0.91 3.35 -0.93
C ILE A 64 0.85 1.94 -0.40
N VAL A 65 1.33 1.72 0.81
CA VAL A 65 1.18 0.44 1.52
C VAL A 65 0.24 0.63 2.70
N LEU A 66 -0.85 -0.13 2.70
CA LEU A 66 -1.76 -0.29 3.83
C LEU A 66 -1.27 -1.48 4.65
N LYS A 67 -0.78 -1.23 5.86
CA LYS A 67 -0.37 -2.29 6.78
C LYS A 67 -1.58 -2.71 7.61
N LEU A 68 -2.24 -3.81 7.25
CA LEU A 68 -3.47 -4.27 7.91
C LEU A 68 -3.19 -5.09 9.17
N LYS A 69 -2.02 -5.70 9.25
CA LYS A 69 -1.57 -6.47 10.40
C LYS A 69 -0.24 -5.93 10.93
N THR A 70 -0.10 -5.94 12.25
CA THR A 70 1.16 -5.63 12.93
C THR A 70 1.52 -6.74 13.90
N GLU A 71 2.73 -6.69 14.47
CA GLU A 71 3.16 -7.62 15.52
C GLU A 71 2.29 -7.53 16.80
N LYS A 72 1.54 -6.43 16.97
CA LYS A 72 0.62 -6.25 18.10
C LYS A 72 -0.71 -6.94 17.81
N LYS A 73 -1.05 -7.92 18.65
CA LYS A 73 -2.28 -8.75 18.50
C LYS A 73 -3.59 -7.97 18.51
N ASP A 74 -3.65 -6.86 19.25
CA ASP A 74 -4.88 -6.06 19.41
C ASP A 74 -4.91 -4.80 18.52
N TRP A 75 -3.99 -4.73 17.54
CA TRP A 75 -3.96 -3.59 16.64
C TRP A 75 -4.96 -3.77 15.51
N VAL A 76 -5.86 -2.79 15.38
CA VAL A 76 -6.84 -2.69 14.30
C VAL A 76 -6.43 -1.53 13.40
N PHE A 77 -6.54 -1.73 12.09
CA PHE A 77 -6.27 -0.66 11.13
C PHE A 77 -7.26 0.49 11.41
N PRO A 78 -6.77 1.72 11.60
CA PRO A 78 -7.60 2.81 12.12
C PRO A 78 -8.42 3.54 11.05
N ASN A 79 -8.20 3.25 9.77
CA ASN A 79 -8.89 3.95 8.67
C ASN A 79 -9.91 3.06 7.97
N GLU A 80 -10.87 3.70 7.32
CA GLU A 80 -11.82 2.99 6.46
C GLU A 80 -11.10 2.51 5.20
N LEU A 81 -11.25 1.22 4.90
CA LEU A 81 -10.70 0.61 3.70
C LEU A 81 -11.65 0.87 2.51
N PRO A 82 -11.09 1.11 1.31
CA PRO A 82 -11.92 1.29 0.11
C PRO A 82 -12.63 -0.03 -0.20
N SER A 83 -13.90 0.04 -0.59
CA SER A 83 -14.65 -1.12 -1.03
C SER A 83 -13.94 -1.79 -2.23
N PRO A 84 -13.83 -3.14 -2.28
CA PRO A 84 -14.45 -4.12 -1.38
C PRO A 84 -13.56 -4.57 -0.20
N LEU A 85 -12.39 -3.95 0.02
CA LEU A 85 -11.40 -4.41 1.01
C LEU A 85 -11.95 -4.37 2.45
N GLN A 86 -11.50 -5.33 3.25
CA GLN A 86 -11.93 -5.54 4.63
C GLN A 86 -10.72 -5.70 5.56
N GLN A 87 -10.93 -5.50 6.87
CA GLN A 87 -9.85 -5.62 7.86
C GLN A 87 -9.23 -7.02 7.89
N ASN A 88 -10.08 -8.04 7.86
CA ASN A 88 -9.68 -9.44 8.03
C ASN A 88 -9.99 -10.21 6.75
N MET A 89 -9.03 -10.23 5.84
CA MET A 89 -9.15 -10.92 4.57
C MET A 89 -8.27 -12.16 4.58
N SER A 90 -8.84 -13.30 4.20
CA SER A 90 -8.07 -14.50 3.88
C SER A 90 -7.75 -14.51 2.39
N ARG A 91 -6.72 -15.23 1.97
CA ARG A 91 -6.41 -15.45 0.55
C ARG A 91 -7.60 -15.98 -0.24
N ARG A 92 -8.36 -16.92 0.33
CA ARG A 92 -9.59 -17.44 -0.28
C ARG A 92 -10.62 -16.33 -0.52
N TRP A 93 -10.84 -15.46 0.46
CA TRP A 93 -11.78 -14.34 0.30
C TRP A 93 -11.31 -13.35 -0.78
N VAL A 94 -10.00 -13.10 -0.87
CA VAL A 94 -9.42 -12.24 -1.92
C VAL A 94 -9.71 -12.82 -3.29
N HIS A 95 -9.52 -14.13 -3.49
CA HIS A 95 -9.81 -14.78 -4.77
C HIS A 95 -11.30 -14.82 -5.09
N GLU A 96 -12.15 -15.03 -4.08
CA GLU A 96 -13.61 -14.96 -4.24
C GLU A 96 -14.08 -13.54 -4.65
N THR A 97 -13.35 -12.50 -4.25
CA THR A 97 -13.74 -11.09 -4.46
C THR A 97 -13.12 -10.50 -5.74
N PHE A 98 -11.84 -10.78 -5.99
CA PHE A 98 -11.06 -10.18 -7.08
C PHE A 98 -10.75 -11.17 -8.22
N GLY A 99 -11.10 -12.44 -8.06
CA GLY A 99 -10.77 -13.49 -9.03
C GLY A 99 -9.33 -14.01 -8.89
N ASP A 100 -8.83 -14.62 -9.96
CA ASP A 100 -7.47 -15.16 -9.99
C ASP A 100 -6.41 -14.04 -10.09
N PRO A 101 -5.29 -14.15 -9.37
CA PRO A 101 -4.22 -13.17 -9.45
C PRO A 101 -3.49 -13.23 -10.80
N ASP A 102 -3.07 -12.08 -11.31
CA ASP A 102 -2.25 -11.96 -12.51
C ASP A 102 -0.88 -12.64 -12.35
N LYS A 103 -0.37 -12.65 -11.12
CA LYS A 103 0.89 -13.29 -10.73
C LYS A 103 0.86 -13.62 -9.26
N SER A 104 1.47 -14.75 -8.90
CA SER A 104 1.51 -15.24 -7.53
C SER A 104 2.90 -15.77 -7.22
N ASN A 105 3.44 -15.39 -6.06
CA ASN A 105 4.69 -15.89 -5.52
C ASN A 105 4.38 -16.73 -4.26
N PRO A 106 4.78 -18.01 -4.22
CA PRO A 106 4.51 -18.88 -3.08
C PRO A 106 5.31 -18.50 -1.82
N PRO A 107 4.84 -18.90 -0.63
CA PRO A 107 5.53 -18.68 0.63
C PRO A 107 6.91 -19.27 0.59
N LYS A 108 7.85 -18.58 1.21
CA LYS A 108 9.25 -19.02 1.28
C LYS A 108 9.90 -18.52 2.56
N VAL A 109 10.86 -19.30 3.04
CA VAL A 109 11.73 -18.89 4.13
C VAL A 109 13.08 -18.46 3.55
N VAL A 110 13.46 -17.21 3.77
CA VAL A 110 14.75 -16.66 3.33
C VAL A 110 15.51 -16.18 4.55
N LEU A 111 16.70 -16.72 4.80
CA LEU A 111 17.55 -16.32 5.95
C LEU A 111 16.78 -16.27 7.29
N LYS A 112 15.92 -17.27 7.54
CA LYS A 112 15.01 -17.39 8.72
C LYS A 112 13.85 -16.38 8.77
N MET A 113 13.65 -15.55 7.75
CA MET A 113 12.45 -14.74 7.60
C MET A 113 11.40 -15.54 6.85
N GLU A 114 10.22 -15.68 7.47
CA GLU A 114 9.04 -16.27 6.84
C GLU A 114 8.36 -15.20 6.00
N ILE A 115 8.23 -15.45 4.70
CA ILE A 115 7.50 -14.60 3.75
C ILE A 115 6.34 -15.44 3.27
N GLY A 116 5.10 -14.97 3.50
CA GLY A 116 3.91 -15.65 2.99
C GLY A 116 3.72 -15.45 1.49
N TRP A 117 2.49 -15.65 1.03
CA TRP A 117 2.14 -15.42 -0.37
C TRP A 117 2.29 -13.94 -0.73
N ILE A 118 2.62 -13.66 -1.99
CA ILE A 118 2.49 -12.33 -2.57
C ILE A 118 1.74 -12.48 -3.88
N GLU A 119 0.61 -11.80 -4.01
CA GLU A 119 -0.25 -11.89 -5.19
C GLU A 119 -0.50 -10.52 -5.79
N ARG A 120 -0.65 -10.50 -7.11
CA ARG A 120 -0.84 -9.29 -7.88
C ARG A 120 -2.19 -9.32 -8.58
N PHE A 121 -2.88 -8.19 -8.53
CA PHE A 121 -4.14 -7.95 -9.22
C PHE A 121 -4.09 -6.61 -9.95
N THR A 122 -4.67 -6.57 -11.13
CA THR A 122 -4.89 -5.33 -11.88
C THR A 122 -6.24 -4.75 -11.47
N VAL A 123 -6.25 -3.47 -11.12
CA VAL A 123 -7.47 -2.75 -10.69
C VAL A 123 -7.76 -1.66 -11.72
N GLU A 124 -8.88 -1.81 -12.43
CA GLU A 124 -9.26 -0.91 -13.53
C GLU A 124 -10.21 0.22 -13.12
N ASP A 125 -10.82 0.14 -11.92
CA ASP A 125 -11.86 1.08 -11.46
C ASP A 125 -11.34 2.45 -11.00
N PHE A 126 -10.03 2.70 -11.08
CA PHE A 126 -9.41 3.97 -10.70
C PHE A 126 -9.10 4.86 -11.90
N HIS A 127 -8.93 6.16 -11.64
CA HIS A 127 -8.58 7.18 -12.65
C HIS A 127 -7.27 6.90 -13.42
N ILE A 128 -6.44 5.98 -12.94
CA ILE A 128 -5.23 5.47 -13.61
C ILE A 128 -5.19 3.94 -13.50
N PRO A 129 -4.57 3.22 -14.45
CA PRO A 129 -4.29 1.79 -14.31
C PRO A 129 -3.46 1.52 -13.06
N LEU A 130 -4.04 0.75 -12.14
CA LEU A 130 -3.47 0.48 -10.84
C LEU A 130 -3.14 -1.00 -10.69
N THR A 131 -2.01 -1.28 -10.05
CA THR A 131 -1.68 -2.62 -9.59
C THR A 131 -1.83 -2.68 -8.08
N MET A 132 -2.60 -3.66 -7.63
CA MET A 132 -2.76 -4.02 -6.22
C MET A 132 -1.91 -5.26 -5.95
N CYS A 133 -0.96 -5.16 -5.02
CA CYS A 133 -0.20 -6.29 -4.52
C CYS A 133 -0.70 -6.64 -3.11
N VAL A 134 -1.12 -7.87 -2.91
CA VAL A 134 -1.61 -8.38 -1.62
C VAL A 134 -0.52 -9.27 -1.02
N TYR A 135 -0.11 -8.92 0.19
CA TYR A 135 0.88 -9.66 0.98
C TYR A 135 0.15 -10.45 2.05
N TYR A 136 0.51 -11.71 2.18
CA TYR A 136 -0.08 -12.62 3.15
C TYR A 136 0.96 -13.08 4.16
N ASP A 137 0.48 -13.40 5.35
CA ASP A 137 1.27 -14.15 6.33
C ASP A 137 1.31 -15.66 6.00
N MET A 138 2.02 -16.43 6.82
CA MET A 138 2.11 -17.90 6.70
C MET A 138 0.77 -18.62 6.94
N GLY A 139 -0.22 -17.94 7.54
CA GLY A 139 -1.58 -18.43 7.74
C GLY A 139 -2.54 -18.04 6.61
N GLU A 140 -2.01 -17.50 5.49
CA GLU A 140 -2.78 -17.02 4.35
C GLU A 140 -3.78 -15.90 4.69
N MET A 141 -3.48 -15.11 5.72
CA MET A 141 -4.22 -13.91 6.07
C MET A 141 -3.49 -12.68 5.53
N VAL A 142 -4.24 -11.71 5.00
CA VAL A 142 -3.65 -10.48 4.44
C VAL A 142 -2.95 -9.69 5.55
N GLU A 143 -1.66 -9.43 5.38
CA GLU A 143 -0.88 -8.58 6.28
C GLU A 143 -0.77 -7.14 5.78
N ALA A 144 -0.71 -6.95 4.46
CA ALA A 144 -0.55 -5.66 3.83
C ALA A 144 -1.08 -5.66 2.41
N VAL A 145 -1.50 -4.48 1.95
CA VAL A 145 -1.93 -4.23 0.58
C VAL A 145 -1.17 -3.04 0.05
N THR A 146 -0.52 -3.21 -1.10
CA THR A 146 0.22 -2.16 -1.79
C THR A 146 -0.54 -1.74 -3.04
N PHE A 147 -0.62 -0.43 -3.26
CA PHE A 147 -1.13 0.17 -4.48
C PHE A 147 -0.01 0.98 -5.16
N LEU A 148 0.17 0.73 -6.45
CA LEU A 148 1.08 1.50 -7.29
C LEU A 148 0.54 1.61 -8.72
N PRO A 149 0.90 2.67 -9.49
CA PRO A 149 0.60 2.73 -10.91
C PRO A 149 1.21 1.53 -11.65
N THR A 150 0.46 0.91 -12.56
CA THR A 150 0.93 -0.27 -13.30
C THR A 150 2.21 0.00 -14.09
N SER A 151 2.42 1.25 -14.54
CA SER A 151 3.65 1.72 -15.20
C SER A 151 4.92 1.58 -14.35
N ARG A 152 4.78 1.56 -13.02
CA ARG A 152 5.90 1.48 -12.06
C ARG A 152 6.20 0.05 -11.60
N LEU A 153 5.40 -0.92 -12.00
CA LEU A 153 5.56 -2.30 -11.55
C LEU A 153 6.91 -2.88 -12.02
N ARG A 154 7.71 -3.37 -11.08
CA ARG A 154 8.94 -4.14 -11.33
C ARG A 154 8.79 -5.51 -10.69
N TRP A 155 8.56 -6.55 -11.49
CA TRP A 155 8.36 -7.92 -11.00
C TRP A 155 9.06 -8.97 -11.84
#